data_AF-A0A1Y1JRC1-F1
#
_entry.id   AF-A0A1Y1JRC1-F1
#
_cell.length_a   1.000
_cell.length_b   1.000
_cell.length_c   1.000
_cell.angle_alpha   90.00
_cell.angle_beta   90.00
_cell.angle_gamma   90.00
#
_symmetry.space_group_name_H-M   'P 1'
#
loop_
_entity.id
_entity.type
_entity.pdbx_description
1 polymer ?
#
loop_
_entity_poly.entity_id
_entity_poly.type
_entity_poly.pdbx_seq_one_letter_code
_entity_poly.pdbx_strand_id
1 'polypeptide(L)'
;MLKNNYGHIVSVASIFTIISMPYFVPYSASKFAVQGFIDGLQNELALNKNNKIRTTLIHPCITNTALRRGANATFSSLIPVFNPKDVAAGIVNAQRRDMVEAAIPWGLHLTLRSFLRLCPAEVVQLAYEYFQVKLNPHK
;
A
#
# COMPACT_ATOMS: atom_id res chain seq x y z
N MET A 1 -1.50 -22.95 9.45
CA MET A 1 -1.16 -21.91 10.44
C MET A 1 -1.98 -22.08 11.71
N LEU A 2 -3.32 -22.01 11.67
CA LEU A 2 -4.19 -22.21 12.85
C LEU A 2 -3.89 -23.50 13.63
N LYS A 3 -3.82 -24.65 12.94
CA LYS A 3 -3.47 -25.96 13.55
C LYS A 3 -2.14 -25.94 14.32
N ASN A 4 -1.16 -25.15 13.86
CA ASN A 4 0.17 -25.07 14.45
C ASN A 4 0.35 -23.84 15.37
N ASN A 5 -0.68 -23.00 15.49
CA ASN A 5 -0.65 -21.70 16.16
C ASN A 5 0.63 -20.88 15.86
N TYR A 6 1.06 -20.87 14.59
CA TYR A 6 2.29 -20.19 14.18
C TYR A 6 2.30 -19.91 12.67
N GLY A 7 2.90 -18.79 12.30
CA GLY A 7 3.20 -18.40 10.93
C GLY A 7 3.02 -16.89 10.71
N HIS A 8 3.22 -16.45 9.47
CA HIS A 8 3.19 -15.04 9.10
C HIS A 8 2.43 -14.82 7.81
N ILE A 9 1.41 -13.97 7.83
CA ILE A 9 0.68 -13.54 6.62
C ILE A 9 1.22 -12.18 6.17
N VAL A 10 1.83 -12.12 5.00
CA VAL A 10 2.26 -10.86 4.39
C VAL A 10 1.29 -10.47 3.29
N SER A 11 0.65 -9.32 3.44
CA SER A 11 -0.36 -8.83 2.49
C SER A 11 0.11 -7.59 1.78
N VAL A 12 0.02 -7.59 0.45
CA VAL A 12 0.52 -6.50 -0.40
C VAL A 12 -0.65 -5.63 -0.87
N ALA A 13 -0.86 -4.52 -0.16
CA ALA A 13 -1.78 -3.46 -0.52
C ALA A 13 -1.11 -2.52 -1.56
N SER A 14 -1.13 -1.21 -1.29
CA SER A 14 -0.56 -0.18 -2.17
C SER A 14 -0.51 1.17 -1.44
N ILE A 15 0.32 2.11 -1.90
CA ILE A 15 0.19 3.53 -1.53
C ILE A 15 -1.17 4.11 -1.94
N PHE A 16 -1.84 3.50 -2.93
CA PHE A 16 -3.18 3.86 -3.38
C PHE A 16 -4.29 3.58 -2.36
N THR A 17 -3.99 2.96 -1.22
CA THR A 17 -4.93 2.87 -0.08
C THR A 17 -4.89 4.10 0.83
N ILE A 18 -3.97 5.03 0.57
CA ILE A 18 -3.89 6.31 1.29
C ILE A 18 -4.53 7.40 0.43
N ILE A 19 -4.20 7.42 -0.86
CA ILE A 19 -4.67 8.41 -1.84
C ILE A 19 -5.09 7.65 -3.10
N SER A 20 -6.33 7.84 -3.57
CA SER A 20 -6.78 7.22 -4.81
C SER A 20 -6.66 8.18 -5.97
N MET A 21 -5.94 7.81 -7.02
CA MET A 21 -5.83 8.64 -8.22
C MET A 21 -6.96 8.34 -9.22
N PRO A 22 -7.34 9.32 -10.07
CA PRO A 22 -8.18 9.06 -11.24
C PRO A 22 -7.67 7.88 -12.06
N TYR A 23 -8.58 7.13 -12.67
CA TYR A 23 -8.29 5.93 -13.50
C TYR A 23 -7.78 4.70 -12.75
N PHE A 24 -7.55 4.79 -11.44
CA PHE A 24 -7.21 3.66 -10.58
C PHE A 24 -8.34 3.23 -9.65
N VAL A 25 -9.56 3.76 -9.80
CA VAL A 25 -10.70 3.49 -8.89
C VAL A 25 -10.88 1.99 -8.55
N PRO A 26 -11.05 1.06 -9.51
CA PRO A 26 -11.21 -0.36 -9.19
C PRO A 26 -9.95 -0.96 -8.55
N TYR A 27 -8.77 -0.50 -8.98
CA TYR A 27 -7.50 -0.94 -8.40
C TYR A 27 -7.38 -0.48 -6.94
N SER A 28 -7.60 0.81 -6.66
CA SER A 28 -7.60 1.38 -5.31
C SER A 28 -8.60 0.65 -4.43
N ALA A 29 -9.85 0.49 -4.88
CA ALA A 29 -10.89 -0.23 -4.14
C ALA A 29 -10.43 -1.65 -3.73
N SER A 30 -9.81 -2.39 -4.66
CA SER A 30 -9.27 -3.73 -4.36
C SER A 30 -8.16 -3.69 -3.29
N LYS A 31 -7.31 -2.66 -3.31
CA LYS A 31 -6.22 -2.52 -2.33
C LYS A 31 -6.73 -2.04 -0.96
N PHE A 32 -7.76 -1.19 -0.93
CA PHE A 32 -8.49 -0.85 0.29
C PHE A 32 -9.15 -2.08 0.92
N ALA A 33 -9.73 -2.96 0.09
CA ALA A 33 -10.32 -4.21 0.59
C ALA A 33 -9.27 -5.12 1.27
N VAL A 34 -8.06 -5.22 0.71
CA VAL A 34 -6.94 -5.94 1.36
C VAL A 34 -6.59 -5.32 2.72
N GLN A 35 -6.52 -3.99 2.80
CA GLN A 35 -6.23 -3.30 4.06
C GLN A 35 -7.31 -3.55 5.12
N GLY A 36 -8.60 -3.41 4.75
CA GLY A 36 -9.71 -3.66 5.66
C GLY A 36 -9.80 -5.12 6.09
N PHE A 37 -9.51 -6.07 5.19
CA PHE A 37 -9.48 -7.49 5.52
C PHE A 37 -8.40 -7.81 6.56
N ILE A 38 -7.19 -7.27 6.40
CA ILE A 38 -6.09 -7.53 7.33
C ILE A 38 -6.31 -6.85 8.68
N ASP A 39 -6.92 -5.67 8.69
CA ASP A 39 -7.34 -4.98 9.91
C ASP A 39 -8.34 -5.84 10.71
N GLY A 40 -9.40 -6.34 10.04
CA GLY A 40 -10.36 -7.27 10.65
C GLY A 40 -9.70 -8.56 11.15
N LEU A 41 -8.85 -9.18 10.32
CA LEU A 41 -8.15 -10.41 10.67
C LEU A 41 -7.22 -10.23 11.88
N GLN A 42 -6.53 -9.09 11.99
CA GLN A 42 -5.70 -8.77 13.16
C GLN A 42 -6.53 -8.71 14.44
N ASN A 43 -7.70 -8.07 14.37
CA ASN A 43 -8.62 -7.98 15.50
C ASN A 43 -9.14 -9.36 15.92
N GLU A 44 -9.54 -10.21 14.97
CA GLU A 44 -9.97 -11.58 15.25
C GLU A 44 -8.85 -12.42 15.88
N LEU A 45 -7.63 -12.35 15.34
CA LEU A 45 -6.47 -13.06 15.87
C LEU A 45 -6.10 -12.59 17.29
N ALA A 46 -6.31 -11.31 17.60
CA ALA A 46 -6.03 -10.73 18.92
C ALA A 46 -7.00 -11.19 20.01
N LEU A 47 -8.20 -11.69 19.67
CA LEU A 47 -9.14 -12.27 20.64
C LEU A 47 -8.53 -13.50 21.36
N ASN A 48 -7.60 -14.20 20.71
CA ASN A 48 -6.83 -15.27 21.32
C ASN A 48 -5.48 -14.75 21.83
N LYS A 49 -5.35 -14.53 23.14
CA LYS A 49 -4.12 -14.02 23.77
C LYS A 49 -2.88 -14.90 23.54
N ASN A 50 -3.06 -16.19 23.23
CA ASN A 50 -1.97 -17.12 22.96
C ASN A 50 -1.67 -17.29 21.46
N ASN A 51 -2.32 -16.51 20.58
CA ASN A 51 -2.08 -16.57 19.14
C ASN A 51 -0.64 -16.16 18.80
N LYS A 52 0.06 -16.98 18.01
CA LYS A 52 1.40 -16.66 17.47
C LYS A 52 1.42 -16.48 15.96
N ILE A 53 0.26 -16.28 15.34
CA ILE A 53 0.17 -15.90 13.93
C ILE A 53 0.38 -14.39 13.82
N ARG A 54 1.41 -14.00 13.06
CA ARG A 54 1.72 -12.60 12.74
C ARG A 54 1.13 -12.20 11.40
N THR A 55 0.90 -10.91 11.22
CA THR A 55 0.51 -10.34 9.95
C THR A 55 1.30 -9.06 9.68
N THR A 56 1.61 -8.82 8.41
CA THR A 56 2.28 -7.58 7.95
C THR A 56 1.54 -7.06 6.73
N LEU A 57 1.09 -5.81 6.80
CA LEU A 57 0.50 -5.10 5.67
C LEU A 57 1.55 -4.23 5.00
N ILE A 58 1.77 -4.43 3.70
CA ILE A 58 2.75 -3.71 2.89
C ILE A 58 2.04 -2.74 1.96
N HIS A 59 2.55 -1.52 1.88
CA HIS A 59 2.16 -0.49 0.93
C HIS A 59 3.33 -0.14 0.01
N PRO A 60 3.53 -0.87 -1.09
CA PRO A 60 4.55 -0.51 -2.05
C PRO A 60 4.24 0.85 -2.69
N CYS A 61 5.28 1.66 -2.86
CA CYS A 61 5.26 2.80 -3.75
C CYS A 61 5.34 2.34 -5.21
N ILE A 62 5.28 3.29 -6.15
CA ILE A 62 5.30 2.97 -7.59
C ILE A 62 6.56 2.16 -7.90
N THR A 63 6.35 0.93 -8.37
CA THR A 63 7.41 -0.04 -8.67
C THR A 63 7.48 -0.27 -10.18
N ASN A 64 8.69 -0.42 -10.74
CA ASN A 64 8.88 -0.65 -12.16
C ASN A 64 8.49 -2.08 -12.58
N THR A 65 7.20 -2.39 -12.61
CA THR A 65 6.64 -3.69 -12.98
C THR A 65 5.83 -3.62 -14.27
N ALA A 66 5.39 -4.79 -14.77
CA ALA A 66 4.46 -4.87 -15.89
C ALA A 66 3.14 -4.14 -15.61
N LEU A 67 2.65 -4.17 -14.36
CA LEU A 67 1.44 -3.45 -13.94
C LEU A 67 1.54 -1.95 -14.22
N ARG A 68 2.68 -1.31 -13.88
CA ARG A 68 2.93 0.10 -14.19
C ARG A 68 2.97 0.35 -15.70
N ARG A 69 3.61 -0.54 -16.47
CA ARG A 69 3.76 -0.38 -17.93
C ARG A 69 2.43 -0.54 -18.68
N GLY A 70 1.52 -1.36 -18.16
CA GLY A 70 0.17 -1.57 -18.67
C GLY A 70 -0.87 -0.58 -18.13
N ALA A 71 -0.49 0.31 -17.21
CA ALA A 71 -1.39 1.35 -16.74
C ALA A 71 -1.52 2.46 -17.81
N ASN A 72 -2.76 2.85 -18.12
CA ASN A 72 -3.07 3.93 -19.07
C ASN A 72 -3.01 5.31 -18.41
N ALA A 73 -2.03 5.51 -17.52
CA ALA A 73 -1.82 6.74 -16.79
C ALA A 73 -0.32 7.06 -16.72
N THR A 74 0.05 8.30 -17.02
CA THR A 74 1.39 8.83 -16.74
C THR A 74 1.37 9.61 -15.44
N PHE A 75 2.36 9.31 -14.60
CA PHE A 75 2.63 10.05 -13.37
C PHE A 75 3.70 11.12 -13.64
N SER A 76 3.64 12.24 -12.92
CA SER A 76 4.70 13.26 -12.95
C SER A 76 6.08 12.63 -12.69
N SER A 77 7.11 13.13 -13.36
CA SER A 77 8.50 12.70 -13.16
C SER A 77 9.02 12.95 -11.73
N LEU A 78 8.29 13.77 -10.95
CA LEU A 78 8.54 14.01 -9.54
C LEU A 78 8.24 12.79 -8.66
N ILE A 79 7.46 11.81 -9.14
CA ILE A 79 7.15 10.60 -8.37
C ILE A 79 8.24 9.55 -8.63
N PRO A 80 9.05 9.18 -7.61
CA PRO A 80 10.10 8.20 -7.79
C PRO A 80 9.53 6.82 -8.11
N VAL A 81 10.20 6.12 -9.03
CA VAL A 81 9.86 4.75 -9.42
C VAL A 81 10.93 3.82 -8.89
N PHE A 82 10.52 2.83 -8.10
CA PHE A 82 11.44 1.95 -7.40
C PHE A 82 11.70 0.65 -8.16
N ASN A 83 12.89 0.08 -7.93
CA ASN A 83 13.29 -1.20 -8.49
C ASN A 83 12.52 -2.34 -7.78
N PRO A 84 11.94 -3.31 -8.53
CA PRO A 84 11.29 -4.47 -7.94
C PRO A 84 12.15 -5.24 -6.93
N LYS A 85 13.47 -5.33 -7.14
CA LYS A 85 14.37 -6.03 -6.22
C LYS A 85 14.44 -5.35 -4.85
N ASP A 86 14.53 -4.02 -4.84
CA ASP A 86 14.60 -3.24 -3.60
C ASP A 86 13.27 -3.31 -2.85
N VAL A 87 12.16 -3.27 -3.59
CA VAL A 87 10.82 -3.42 -3.01
C VAL A 87 10.64 -4.81 -2.40
N ALA A 88 11.05 -5.87 -3.09
CA ALA A 88 11.00 -7.23 -2.57
C ALA A 88 11.89 -7.39 -1.31
N ALA A 89 13.10 -6.86 -1.32
CA ALA A 89 14.00 -6.86 -0.16
C ALA A 89 13.37 -6.12 1.03
N GLY A 90 12.73 -4.97 0.77
CA GLY A 90 11.99 -4.21 1.78
C GLY A 90 10.82 -5.00 2.39
N ILE A 91 10.06 -5.72 1.58
CA ILE A 91 8.95 -6.58 2.05
C ILE A 91 9.48 -7.69 2.97
N VAL A 92 10.53 -8.39 2.55
CA VAL A 92 11.15 -9.45 3.36
C VAL A 92 11.69 -8.88 4.67
N ASN A 93 12.32 -7.70 4.63
CA ASN A 93 12.83 -7.05 5.83
C ASN A 93 11.70 -6.64 6.80
N ALA A 94 10.58 -6.12 6.29
CA ALA A 94 9.42 -5.77 7.10
C ALA A 94 8.79 -7.01 7.76
N GLN A 95 8.69 -8.10 7.00
CA GLN A 95 8.23 -9.41 7.51
C GLN A 95 9.17 -9.92 8.61
N ARG A 96 10.49 -9.93 8.39
CA ARG A 96 11.48 -10.42 9.39
C ARG A 96 11.53 -9.59 10.67
N ARG A 97 11.06 -8.34 10.63
CA ARG A 97 10.99 -7.44 11.80
C ARG A 97 9.62 -7.46 12.47
N ASP A 98 8.72 -8.35 12.07
CA ASP A 98 7.34 -8.42 12.58
C ASP A 98 6.61 -7.08 12.54
N MET A 99 6.84 -6.28 11.49
CA MET A 99 6.14 -5.01 11.32
C MET A 99 4.66 -5.26 11.08
N VAL A 100 3.78 -4.53 11.77
CA VAL A 100 2.33 -4.63 11.55
C VAL A 100 1.95 -4.01 10.20
N GLU A 101 2.55 -2.88 9.85
CA GLU A 101 2.29 -2.13 8.62
C GLU A 101 3.58 -1.42 8.15
N ALA A 102 3.84 -1.37 6.85
CA ALA A 102 5.03 -0.73 6.27
C ALA A 102 4.76 -0.17 4.86
N ALA A 103 5.24 1.04 4.53
CA ALA A 103 5.48 1.40 3.12
C ALA A 103 6.89 1.05 2.70
N ILE A 104 7.00 0.65 1.45
CA ILE A 104 8.27 0.30 0.82
C ILE A 104 8.48 1.20 -0.41
N PRO A 105 9.61 1.92 -0.50
CA PRO A 105 10.68 2.02 0.48
C PRO A 105 10.30 2.79 1.75
N TRP A 106 11.09 2.60 2.81
CA TRP A 106 10.84 3.12 4.15
C TRP A 106 10.86 4.67 4.17
N GLY A 107 9.88 5.30 4.83
CA GLY A 107 9.90 6.74 5.11
C GLY A 107 8.63 7.53 4.77
N LEU A 108 7.67 6.92 4.05
CA LEU A 108 6.50 7.64 3.51
C LEU A 108 5.15 7.32 4.18
N HIS A 109 5.02 6.23 4.95
CA HIS A 109 3.70 5.62 5.19
C HIS A 109 2.83 6.24 6.29
N LEU A 110 3.30 6.26 7.53
CA LEU A 110 2.42 6.42 8.69
C LEU A 110 2.07 7.89 8.96
N THR A 111 3.00 8.80 8.69
CA THR A 111 2.75 10.25 8.80
C THR A 111 1.82 10.72 7.69
N LEU A 112 2.01 10.26 6.46
CA LEU A 112 1.21 10.70 5.32
C LEU A 112 -0.25 10.20 5.39
N ARG A 113 -0.48 8.94 5.82
CA ARG A 113 -1.83 8.39 5.98
C ARG A 113 -2.65 9.13 7.02
N SER A 114 -2.06 9.44 8.17
CA SER A 114 -2.72 10.18 9.24
C SER A 114 -2.89 11.65 8.86
N PHE A 115 -1.88 12.27 8.24
CA PHE A 115 -1.93 13.67 7.85
C PHE A 115 -2.99 13.95 6.77
N LEU A 116 -3.02 13.17 5.69
CA LEU A 116 -3.94 13.42 4.57
C LEU A 116 -5.41 13.16 4.90
N ARG A 117 -5.70 12.26 5.86
CA ARG A 117 -7.07 12.07 6.36
C ARG A 117 -7.55 13.21 7.26
N LEU A 118 -6.63 14.00 7.80
CA LEU A 118 -6.94 15.21 8.58
C LEU A 118 -6.98 16.46 7.70
N CYS A 119 -6.49 16.39 6.45
CA CYS A 119 -6.56 17.50 5.52
C CYS A 119 -7.98 17.71 4.99
N PRO A 120 -8.41 18.97 4.78
CA PRO A 120 -9.62 19.29 4.03
C PRO A 120 -9.60 18.66 2.62
N ALA A 121 -10.78 18.33 2.08
CA ALA A 121 -10.91 17.68 0.77
C ALA A 121 -10.26 18.49 -0.36
N GLU A 122 -10.27 19.82 -0.23
CA GLU A 122 -9.67 20.77 -1.16
C GLU A 122 -8.15 20.61 -1.25
N VAL A 123 -7.47 20.33 -0.13
CA VAL A 123 -6.03 20.08 -0.09
C VAL A 123 -5.68 18.77 -0.80
N VAL A 124 -6.53 17.75 -0.63
CA VAL A 124 -6.39 16.48 -1.34
C VAL A 124 -6.59 16.68 -2.84
N GLN A 125 -7.52 17.56 -3.23
CA GLN A 125 -7.76 17.90 -4.64
C GLN A 125 -6.59 18.65 -5.28
N LEU A 126 -5.99 19.61 -4.56
CA LEU A 126 -4.76 20.29 -4.97
C LEU A 126 -3.60 19.32 -5.21
N ALA A 127 -3.47 18.27 -4.38
CA ALA A 127 -2.46 17.23 -4.61
C ALA A 127 -2.72 16.49 -5.93
N TYR A 128 -3.97 16.21 -6.30
CA TYR A 128 -4.30 15.59 -7.60
C TYR A 128 -3.89 16.47 -8.78
N GLU A 129 -4.13 17.78 -8.69
CA GLU A 129 -3.73 18.74 -9.73
C GLU A 129 -2.20 18.84 -9.82
N TYR A 130 -1.50 18.88 -8.69
CA TYR A 130 -0.04 18.95 -8.63
C TYR A 130 0.64 17.72 -9.24
N PHE A 131 0.12 16.52 -8.99
CA PHE A 131 0.71 15.28 -9.54
C PHE A 131 0.40 15.04 -11.03
N GLN A 132 -0.43 15.89 -11.65
CA GLN A 132 -0.74 15.93 -13.08
C GLN A 132 -0.92 14.53 -13.71
N VAL A 133 -1.78 13.69 -13.13
CA VAL A 133 -2.09 12.37 -13.71
C VAL A 133 -2.83 12.57 -15.02
N LYS A 134 -2.15 12.33 -16.14
CA LYS A 134 -2.72 12.43 -17.48
C LYS A 134 -3.04 11.04 -18.02
N LEU A 135 -4.19 10.92 -18.68
CA LEU A 135 -4.49 9.76 -19.53
C LEU A 135 -3.52 9.74 -20.69
N ASN A 136 -3.06 8.55 -21.05
CA ASN A 136 -2.49 8.32 -22.36
C ASN A 136 -3.62 7.91 -23.30
N PRO A 137 -4.11 8.79 -24.20
CA PRO A 137 -5.20 8.45 -25.12
C PRO A 137 -4.80 7.41 -26.20
N HIS A 138 -3.54 6.99 -26.25
CA HIS A 138 -2.98 6.09 -27.25
C HIS A 138 -2.53 4.72 -26.70
N LYS A 139 -3.05 4.32 -25.53
CA LYS A 139 -2.95 2.96 -24.99
C LYS A 139 -4.31 2.45 -24.55
#